data_AF-A0A9X9QA74-F1
#
_entry.id   AF-A0A9X9QA74-F1
#
_cell.length_a   1.000
_cell.length_b   1.000
_cell.length_c   1.000
_cell.angle_alpha   90.00
_cell.angle_beta   90.00
_cell.angle_gamma   90.00
#
_symmetry.space_group_name_H-M   'P 1'
#
loop_
_entity.id
_entity.type
_entity.pdbx_description
1 polymer ?
#
loop_
_entity_poly.entity_id
_entity_poly.type
_entity_poly.pdbx_seq_one_letter_code
_entity_poly.pdbx_strand_id
1 'polypeptide(L)'
;MRFMQFRAKDSYSLALSKLEKRERENGSNLAFMFRLPFAAGRVFSISMLDTLLYQSFVKDYMISITRLLLGLDTTPGSGYLCAMRVAEEDLWIRTYGRLFQKLCSSSAEIPIGIYRTECHVFSTSEPHDLRAQ
;
A
#
# COMPACT_ATOMS: atom_id res chain seq x y z
N MET A 1 -14.32 -5.04 -6.57
CA MET A 1 -12.87 -4.73 -6.63
C MET A 1 -12.06 -5.66 -7.55
N ARG A 2 -12.37 -6.96 -7.66
CA ARG A 2 -11.55 -7.93 -8.43
C ARG A 2 -11.50 -7.69 -9.95
N PHE A 3 -12.49 -7.00 -10.53
CA PHE A 3 -12.66 -6.87 -11.98
C PHE A 3 -12.11 -5.58 -12.60
N MET A 4 -11.46 -4.70 -11.84
CA MET A 4 -11.11 -3.37 -12.34
C MET A 4 -9.92 -3.31 -13.31
N GLN A 5 -9.03 -4.30 -13.30
CA GLN A 5 -7.85 -4.35 -14.19
C GLN A 5 -7.57 -5.79 -14.64
N PHE A 6 -8.56 -6.42 -15.27
CA PHE A 6 -8.37 -7.76 -15.81
C PHE A 6 -7.46 -7.72 -17.05
N ARG A 7 -6.43 -8.57 -17.06
CA ARG A 7 -5.61 -8.86 -18.23
C ARG A 7 -5.63 -10.37 -18.45
N ALA A 8 -5.87 -10.80 -19.68
CA ALA A 8 -5.71 -12.20 -20.04
C ALA A 8 -4.23 -12.60 -19.84
N LYS A 9 -3.99 -13.73 -19.18
CA LYS A 9 -2.65 -14.32 -18.88
C LYS A 9 -1.76 -13.55 -17.88
N ASP A 10 -2.32 -12.91 -16.85
CA ASP A 10 -1.52 -12.38 -15.74
C ASP A 10 -1.23 -13.47 -14.68
N SER A 11 -0.04 -14.06 -14.75
CA SER A 11 0.43 -15.10 -13.83
C SER A 11 0.61 -14.60 -12.39
N TYR A 12 0.98 -13.33 -12.22
CA TYR A 12 1.19 -12.71 -10.91
C TYR A 12 -0.14 -12.43 -10.21
N SER A 13 -1.13 -11.89 -10.93
CA SER A 13 -2.50 -11.75 -10.43
C SER A 13 -3.11 -13.10 -10.03
N LEU A 14 -2.82 -14.18 -10.76
CA LEU A 14 -3.27 -15.52 -10.40
C LEU A 14 -2.60 -16.02 -9.11
N ALA A 15 -1.29 -15.84 -8.96
CA ALA A 15 -0.56 -16.21 -7.76
C ALA A 15 -1.10 -15.47 -6.51
N LEU A 16 -1.32 -14.16 -6.62
CA LEU A 16 -1.90 -13.34 -5.55
C LEU A 16 -3.33 -13.78 -5.21
N SER A 17 -4.13 -14.18 -6.20
CA SER A 17 -5.48 -14.70 -5.95
C SER A 17 -5.48 -16.00 -5.15
N LYS A 18 -4.46 -16.86 -5.29
CA LYS A 18 -4.31 -18.08 -4.47
C LYS A 18 -3.94 -17.71 -3.03
N LEU A 19 -3.06 -16.71 -2.86
CA LEU A 19 -2.65 -16.23 -1.55
C LEU A 19 -3.79 -15.54 -0.80
N GLU A 20 -4.58 -14.70 -1.48
CA GLU A 20 -5.82 -14.12 -0.94
C GLU A 20 -6.77 -15.21 -0.41
N LYS A 21 -6.94 -16.30 -1.17
CA LYS A 21 -7.85 -17.39 -0.76
C LYS A 21 -7.34 -18.09 0.51
N ARG A 22 -6.04 -18.40 0.57
CA ARG A 22 -5.40 -18.99 1.75
C ARG A 22 -5.53 -18.10 2.98
N GLU A 23 -5.26 -16.80 2.84
CA GLU A 23 -5.35 -15.86 3.97
C GLU A 23 -6.79 -15.71 4.47
N ARG A 24 -7.78 -15.81 3.59
CA ARG A 24 -9.19 -15.86 4.00
C ARG A 24 -9.52 -17.15 4.75
N GLU A 25 -9.03 -18.29 4.30
CA GLU A 25 -9.20 -19.58 4.98
C GLU A 25 -8.53 -19.58 6.37
N ASN A 26 -7.42 -18.84 6.52
CA ASN A 26 -6.75 -18.62 7.81
C ASN A 26 -7.48 -17.62 8.73
N GLY A 27 -8.58 -17.01 8.29
CA GLY A 27 -9.34 -16.04 9.09
C GLY A 27 -8.80 -14.61 9.08
N SER A 28 -7.99 -14.22 8.08
CA SER A 28 -7.44 -12.86 7.98
C SER A 28 -8.52 -11.81 7.63
N ASN A 29 -8.55 -10.73 8.42
CA ASN A 29 -9.44 -9.59 8.20
C ASN A 29 -9.07 -8.75 6.95
N LEU A 30 -7.85 -8.89 6.45
CA LEU A 30 -7.29 -8.07 5.36
C LEU A 30 -6.86 -8.90 4.14
N ALA A 31 -7.51 -10.05 3.88
CA ALA A 31 -7.17 -10.91 2.75
C ALA A 31 -7.17 -10.17 1.38
N PHE A 32 -7.95 -9.09 1.24
CA PHE A 32 -7.98 -8.27 0.01
C PHE A 32 -6.73 -7.39 -0.20
N MET A 33 -5.83 -7.27 0.79
CA MET A 33 -4.61 -6.46 0.73
C MET A 33 -3.70 -6.87 -0.44
N PHE A 34 -3.72 -8.15 -0.82
CA PHE A 34 -2.92 -8.70 -1.91
C PHE A 34 -3.46 -8.36 -3.31
N ARG A 35 -4.61 -7.69 -3.43
CA ARG A 35 -5.15 -7.30 -4.73
C ARG A 35 -4.39 -6.08 -5.26
N LEU A 36 -3.78 -6.22 -6.44
CA LEU A 36 -2.96 -5.15 -7.04
C LEU A 36 -3.66 -3.79 -7.16
N PRO A 37 -4.92 -3.68 -7.62
CA PRO A 37 -5.60 -2.39 -7.69
C PRO A 37 -5.76 -1.72 -6.32
N PHE A 38 -5.91 -2.51 -5.25
CA PHE A 38 -6.00 -2.00 -3.89
C PHE A 38 -4.62 -1.55 -3.39
N ALA A 39 -3.59 -2.40 -3.49
CA ALA A 39 -2.23 -2.07 -3.07
C ALA A 39 -1.63 -0.88 -3.84
N ALA A 40 -2.03 -0.69 -5.10
CA ALA A 40 -1.62 0.45 -5.92
C ALA A 40 -2.31 1.77 -5.53
N GLY A 41 -3.29 1.76 -4.62
CA GLY A 41 -4.07 2.93 -4.23
C GLY A 41 -5.13 3.36 -5.26
N ARG A 42 -5.44 2.52 -6.25
CA ARG A 42 -6.42 2.83 -7.31
C ARG A 42 -7.86 2.49 -6.91
N VAL A 43 -8.04 1.77 -5.81
CA VAL A 43 -9.34 1.30 -5.35
C VAL A 43 -9.49 1.59 -3.87
N PHE A 44 -10.59 2.25 -3.51
CA PHE A 44 -11.00 2.52 -2.15
C PHE A 44 -12.50 2.21 -2.00
N SER A 45 -12.94 1.75 -0.83
CA SER A 45 -14.34 1.45 -0.52
C SER A 45 -14.74 2.13 0.78
N ILE A 46 -15.94 2.69 0.84
CA ILE A 46 -16.48 3.35 2.04
C ILE A 46 -16.46 2.40 3.24
N SER A 47 -16.79 1.12 3.01
CA SER A 47 -16.79 0.08 4.04
C SER A 47 -15.41 -0.17 4.69
N MET A 48 -14.32 0.34 4.10
CA MET A 48 -12.98 0.28 4.72
C MET A 48 -12.86 1.24 5.91
N LEU A 49 -13.74 2.23 6.01
CA LEU A 49 -13.80 3.15 7.16
C LEU A 49 -14.63 2.61 8.31
N ASP A 50 -15.46 1.59 8.10
CA ASP A 50 -16.28 0.99 9.16
C ASP A 50 -15.41 0.45 10.30
N THR A 51 -14.26 -0.14 9.97
CA THR A 51 -13.29 -0.60 10.97
C THR A 51 -12.73 0.52 11.83
N LEU A 52 -12.65 1.74 11.31
CA LEU A 52 -12.20 2.90 12.08
C LEU A 52 -13.20 3.25 13.17
N LEU A 53 -14.50 3.20 12.86
CA LEU A 53 -15.55 3.42 13.85
C LEU A 53 -15.53 2.34 14.93
N TYR A 54 -15.42 1.06 14.55
CA TYR A 54 -15.27 -0.02 15.53
C TYR A 54 -14.03 0.13 16.41
N GLN A 55 -12.90 0.58 15.85
CA GLN A 55 -11.67 0.83 16.61
C GLN A 55 -11.77 2.04 17.54
N SER A 56 -12.57 3.06 17.19
CA SER A 56 -12.76 4.23 18.03
C SER A 56 -13.42 3.93 19.37
N PHE A 57 -14.11 2.79 19.50
CA PHE A 57 -14.67 2.34 20.79
C PHE A 57 -13.58 2.06 21.84
N VAL A 58 -12.41 1.59 21.41
CA VAL A 58 -11.27 1.28 22.30
C VAL A 58 -10.24 2.42 22.32
N LYS A 59 -10.23 3.24 21.27
CA LYS A 59 -9.22 4.27 21.03
C LYS A 59 -9.88 5.58 20.61
N ASP A 60 -10.19 6.41 21.60
CA ASP A 60 -10.91 7.67 21.41
C ASP A 60 -10.21 8.65 20.45
N TYR A 61 -8.89 8.53 20.30
CA TYR A 61 -8.08 9.37 19.43
C TYR A 61 -8.15 9.01 17.93
N MET A 62 -8.74 7.86 17.55
CA MET A 62 -8.72 7.37 16.15
C MET A 62 -9.40 8.32 15.17
N ILE A 63 -10.55 8.87 15.53
CA ILE A 63 -11.29 9.80 14.67
C ILE A 63 -10.50 11.10 14.52
N SER A 64 -10.07 11.68 15.64
CA SER A 64 -9.36 12.96 15.67
C SER A 64 -8.05 12.91 14.88
N ILE A 65 -7.23 11.87 15.08
CA ILE A 65 -5.95 11.76 14.35
C ILE A 65 -6.17 11.56 12.85
N THR A 66 -7.21 10.82 12.45
CA THR A 66 -7.54 10.62 11.04
C THR A 66 -7.99 11.92 10.38
N ARG A 67 -8.81 12.74 11.07
CA ARG A 67 -9.26 14.04 10.56
C ARG A 67 -8.10 15.01 10.38
N LEU A 68 -7.13 15.02 11.30
CA LEU A 68 -5.89 15.81 11.16
C LEU A 68 -5.05 15.34 9.97
N LEU A 69 -4.84 14.03 9.82
CA LEU A 69 -4.05 13.46 8.70
C LEU A 69 -4.68 13.75 7.33
N LEU A 70 -6.01 13.72 7.25
CA LEU A 70 -6.76 14.06 6.03
C LEU A 70 -6.88 15.57 5.79
N GLY A 71 -6.48 16.41 6.74
CA GLY A 71 -6.63 17.88 6.66
C GLY A 71 -8.08 18.36 6.76
N LEU A 72 -8.97 17.55 7.35
CA LEU A 72 -10.38 17.92 7.59
C LEU A 72 -10.53 18.84 8.80
N ASP A 73 -9.68 18.62 9.81
CA ASP A 73 -9.54 19.51 10.95
C ASP A 73 -8.12 20.09 10.93
N THR A 74 -7.99 21.38 11.25
CA THR A 74 -6.70 22.06 11.38
C THR A 74 -6.69 22.84 12.67
N THR A 75 -5.69 22.57 13.53
CA THR A 75 -5.48 23.29 14.78
C THR A 75 -4.14 24.01 14.75
N PRO A 76 -3.94 25.10 15.53
CA PRO A 76 -2.63 25.71 15.68
C PRO A 76 -1.59 24.66 16.11
N GLY A 77 -0.49 24.54 15.36
CA GLY A 77 0.55 23.53 15.60
C GLY A 77 0.31 22.16 14.94
N SER A 78 -0.74 22.00 14.13
CA SER A 78 -0.94 20.80 13.30
C SER A 78 -0.01 20.77 12.08
N GLY A 79 0.29 19.57 11.58
CA GLY A 79 1.05 19.34 10.35
C GLY A 79 0.15 18.90 9.19
N TYR A 80 0.76 18.53 8.06
CA TYR A 80 0.06 18.02 6.88
C TYR A 80 0.80 16.82 6.29
N LEU A 81 0.08 15.97 5.56
CA LEU A 81 0.70 14.89 4.80
C LEU A 81 1.35 15.45 3.52
N CYS A 82 2.62 15.13 3.33
CA CYS A 82 3.37 15.45 2.11
C CYS A 82 3.90 14.17 1.45
N ALA A 83 4.32 14.29 0.19
CA ALA A 83 4.98 13.22 -0.54
C ALA A 83 6.29 13.75 -1.14
N MET A 84 7.39 13.05 -0.89
CA MET A 84 8.69 13.30 -1.51
C MET A 84 8.97 12.18 -2.51
N ARG A 85 9.21 12.54 -3.77
CA ARG A 85 9.64 11.58 -4.79
C ARG A 85 11.16 11.41 -4.68
N VAL A 86 11.60 10.19 -4.38
CA VAL A 86 13.04 9.85 -4.37
C VAL A 86 13.57 9.91 -5.80
N ALA A 87 14.53 10.81 -6.04
CA ALA A 87 15.21 10.97 -7.32
C ALA A 87 16.63 10.37 -7.30
N GLU A 88 17.32 10.39 -8.44
CA GLU A 88 18.69 9.85 -8.55
C GLU A 88 19.67 10.53 -7.58
N GLU A 89 19.49 11.83 -7.36
CA GLU A 89 20.28 12.64 -6.42
C GLU A 89 20.07 12.26 -4.94
N ASP A 90 19.02 11.50 -4.60
CA ASP A 90 18.78 11.04 -3.24
C ASP A 90 19.34 9.63 -2.99
N LEU A 91 19.80 8.92 -4.03
CA LEU A 91 20.24 7.53 -3.92
C LEU A 91 21.45 7.33 -3.01
N TRP A 92 22.24 8.39 -2.74
CA TRP A 92 23.34 8.34 -1.78
C TRP A 92 22.89 8.03 -0.35
N ILE A 93 21.62 8.26 -0.01
CA ILE A 93 21.02 7.98 1.29
C ILE A 93 20.96 6.46 1.52
N ARG A 94 20.69 5.67 0.47
CA ARG A 94 20.63 4.20 0.39
C ARG A 94 19.55 3.50 1.23
N THR A 95 19.33 3.91 2.48
CA THR A 95 18.42 3.21 3.40
C THR A 95 17.36 4.14 3.98
N TYR A 96 16.20 3.56 4.31
CA TYR A 96 15.09 4.30 4.93
C TYR A 96 15.49 4.96 6.25
N GLY A 97 16.32 4.29 7.06
CA GLY A 97 16.79 4.86 8.34
C GLY A 97 17.65 6.12 8.15
N ARG A 98 18.51 6.17 7.13
CA ARG A 98 19.30 7.37 6.82
C ARG A 98 18.43 8.48 6.24
N LEU A 99 17.39 8.12 5.47
CA LEU A 99 16.38 9.07 5.00
C LEU A 99 15.67 9.71 6.18
N PHE A 100 15.21 8.91 7.14
CA PHE A 100 14.57 9.38 8.37
C PHE A 100 15.47 10.38 9.12
N GLN A 101 16.74 10.04 9.34
CA GLN A 101 17.71 10.91 10.01
C GLN A 101 17.91 12.24 9.26
N LYS A 102 18.02 12.23 7.93
CA LYS A 102 18.16 13.43 7.11
C LYS A 102 16.93 14.33 7.25
N LEU A 103 15.73 13.77 7.07
CA LEU A 103 14.47 14.53 7.10
C LEU A 103 14.20 15.15 8.47
N CYS A 104 14.40 14.38 9.54
CA CYS A 104 14.20 14.89 10.90
C CYS A 104 15.21 15.98 11.30
N SER A 105 16.46 15.89 10.85
CA SER A 105 17.51 16.86 11.22
C SER A 105 17.50 18.13 10.37
N SER A 106 17.00 18.07 9.14
CA SER A 106 16.99 19.22 8.21
C SER A 106 15.67 19.97 8.19
N SER A 107 14.54 19.26 8.10
CA SER A 107 13.22 19.84 7.84
C SER A 107 12.19 19.54 8.94
N ALA A 108 12.58 18.82 9.99
CA ALA A 108 11.68 18.29 11.02
C ALA A 108 10.53 17.43 10.44
N GLU A 109 10.76 16.80 9.29
CA GLU A 109 9.79 15.93 8.62
C GLU A 109 9.93 14.49 9.13
N ILE A 110 8.79 13.83 9.37
CA ILE A 110 8.72 12.45 9.84
C ILE A 110 8.11 11.58 8.74
N PRO A 111 8.89 10.71 8.07
CA PRO A 111 8.35 9.82 7.05
C PRO A 111 7.55 8.68 7.69
N ILE A 112 6.37 8.39 7.12
CA ILE A 112 5.44 7.35 7.62
C ILE A 112 5.58 6.03 6.83
N GLY A 113 5.88 6.11 5.53
CA GLY A 113 5.95 4.95 4.66
C GLY A 113 6.56 5.27 3.30
N ILE A 114 6.61 4.25 2.44
CA ILE A 114 7.13 4.34 1.07
C ILE A 114 6.14 3.76 0.09
N TYR A 115 6.05 4.38 -1.09
CA TYR A 115 5.28 3.87 -2.22
C TYR A 115 6.25 3.44 -3.33
N ARG A 116 6.23 2.16 -3.69
CA ARG A 116 7.15 1.58 -4.69
C ARG A 116 6.43 1.27 -5.98
N THR A 117 7.14 1.48 -7.08
CA THR A 117 6.71 1.09 -8.42
C THR A 117 7.80 0.24 -9.06
N GLU A 118 7.53 -1.04 -9.26
CA GLU A 118 8.47 -1.96 -9.93
C GLU A 118 7.97 -2.29 -11.33
N CYS A 119 8.87 -2.24 -12.31
CA CYS A 119 8.60 -2.70 -13.67
C CYS A 119 8.88 -4.21 -13.74
N HIS A 120 7.84 -5.03 -13.55
CA HIS A 120 7.95 -6.45 -13.84
C HIS A 120 7.92 -6.66 -15.35
N VAL A 121 9.09 -6.88 -15.95
CA VAL A 121 9.17 -7.48 -17.29
C VAL A 121 8.85 -8.96 -17.09
N PHE A 122 7.62 -9.35 -17.38
CA PHE A 122 7.22 -10.75 -17.35
C PHE A 122 7.91 -11.45 -18.53
N SER A 123 9.03 -12.12 -18.26
CA SER A 123 9.60 -13.08 -19.20
C SER A 123 8.56 -14.15 -19.45
N THR A 124 7.90 -14.13 -20.60
CA THR A 124 7.07 -15.23 -21.10
C THR A 124 7.99 -16.38 -21.48
N SER A 125 8.62 -17.02 -20.49
CA SER A 125 9.18 -18.36 -20.67
C SER A 125 8.08 -19.36 -20.32
N GLU A 126 7.14 -19.58 -21.23
CA GLU A 126 6.36 -20.82 -21.20
C GLU A 126 7.32 -21.95 -21.58
N PRO A 127 7.52 -22.99 -20.76
CA PRO A 127 8.07 -24.23 -21.25
C PRO A 127 6.99 -24.84 -22.17
N HIS A 128 7.30 -24.94 -23.46
CA HIS A 128 6.51 -25.71 -24.41
C HIS A 128 6.33 -27.12 -23.85
N ASP A 129 5.08 -27.49 -23.51
CA ASP A 129 4.68 -28.88 -23.29
C ASP A 129 4.88 -29.65 -24.60
N LEU A 130 6.05 -30.26 -24.75
CA LEU A 130 6.33 -31.31 -25.73
C LEU A 130 6.22 -32.65 -25.03
N ARG A 131 4.98 -33.14 -24.85
CA ARG A 131 4.64 -34.57 -24.76
C ARG A 131 3.13 -34.76 -24.63
N ALA A 132 2.45 -34.67 -25.76
CA ALA A 132 1.19 -35.37 -25.99
C ALA A 132 1.15 -35.75 -27.48
N GLN A 133 1.76 -36.89 -27.79
CA GLN A 133 1.44 -37.78 -28.91
C GLN A 133 2.02 -39.16 -28.60
#